data_AF-C4XXP5-F1
#
_entry.id   AF-C4XXP5-F1
#
_cell.length_a   1.000
_cell.length_b   1.000
_cell.length_c   1.000
_cell.angle_alpha   90.00
_cell.angle_beta   90.00
_cell.angle_gamma   90.00
#
_symmetry.space_group_name_H-M   'P 1'
#
loop_
_entity.id
_entity.type
_entity.pdbx_description
1 polymer ?
#
loop_
_entity_poly.entity_id
_entity_poly.type
_entity_poly.pdbx_seq_one_letter_code
_entity_poly.pdbx_strand_id
1 'polypeptide(L)'
;MVADQPELDATIDQNIDHLIKKHLGHQSAPSEGVLLVQFLDENQAKAKKKSGWFGQITDGRNDSVPWETWRIFVQCAPLASPEHLASLTDNTKAFLRPSLASFEQCLEQITSYVDRHKDHIPPIMTLDVAPFPYKMEVLANAQGARTGEDESWSHYIKKMMD
;
A
#
# COMPACT_ATOMS: atom_id res chain seq x y z
N MET A 1 5.77 -15.51 5.61
CA MET A 1 6.36 -15.06 6.88
C MET A 1 7.79 -14.67 6.59
N VAL A 2 8.10 -13.39 6.75
CA VAL A 2 9.50 -12.93 6.72
C VAL A 2 10.07 -13.36 8.06
N ALA A 3 10.95 -14.34 8.08
CA ALA A 3 11.52 -14.84 9.33
C ALA A 3 12.16 -13.68 10.12
N ASP A 4 11.90 -13.63 11.43
CA ASP A 4 12.55 -12.77 12.42
C ASP A 4 12.15 -11.28 12.50
N GLN A 5 10.97 -10.86 11.99
CA GLN A 5 10.45 -9.50 12.21
C GLN A 5 8.99 -9.47 12.71
N PRO A 6 8.74 -9.74 14.02
CA PRO A 6 7.38 -9.82 14.57
C PRO A 6 6.60 -8.50 14.51
N GLU A 7 7.29 -7.35 14.62
CA GLU A 7 6.64 -6.04 14.50
C GLU A 7 6.17 -5.75 13.06
N LEU A 8 6.94 -6.21 12.06
CA LEU A 8 6.53 -6.10 10.66
C LEU A 8 5.29 -6.95 10.39
N ASP A 9 5.29 -8.21 10.82
CA ASP A 9 4.14 -9.11 10.69
C ASP A 9 2.89 -8.51 11.35
N ALA A 10 3.00 -8.00 12.58
CA ALA A 10 1.89 -7.33 13.27
C ALA A 10 1.37 -6.10 12.51
N THR A 11 2.27 -5.32 11.90
CA THR A 11 1.90 -4.14 11.11
C THR A 11 1.18 -4.54 9.82
N ILE A 12 1.63 -5.63 9.17
CA ILE A 12 0.97 -6.20 7.98
C ILE A 12 -0.45 -6.65 8.35
N ASP A 13 -0.60 -7.43 9.41
CA ASP A 13 -1.89 -7.93 9.88
C ASP A 13 -2.85 -6.79 10.21
N GLN A 14 -2.39 -5.75 10.91
CA GLN A 14 -3.20 -4.57 11.21
C GLN A 14 -3.70 -3.86 9.94
N ASN A 15 -2.85 -3.72 8.92
CA ASN A 15 -3.23 -3.09 7.66
C ASN A 15 -4.19 -3.96 6.85
N ILE A 16 -4.03 -5.29 6.87
CA ILE A 16 -4.97 -6.23 6.25
C ILE A 16 -6.34 -6.10 6.93
N ASP A 17 -6.39 -6.09 8.25
CA ASP A 17 -7.62 -5.90 9.01
C ASP A 17 -8.31 -4.57 8.67
N HIS A 18 -7.54 -3.49 8.58
CA HIS A 18 -8.07 -2.18 8.17
C HIS A 18 -8.61 -2.20 6.74
N LEU A 19 -7.90 -2.84 5.80
CA LEU A 19 -8.34 -2.99 4.41
C LEU A 19 -9.67 -3.75 4.34
N ILE A 20 -9.77 -4.86 5.06
CA ILE A 20 -10.98 -5.68 5.10
C ILE A 20 -12.15 -4.88 5.67
N LYS A 21 -11.98 -4.26 6.84
CA LYS A 21 -13.04 -3.50 7.53
C LYS A 21 -13.52 -2.31 6.70
N LYS A 22 -12.60 -1.59 6.05
CA LYS A 22 -12.89 -0.33 5.37
C LYS A 22 -13.42 -0.52 3.94
N HIS A 23 -12.90 -1.52 3.22
CA HIS A 23 -13.16 -1.66 1.79
C HIS A 23 -13.85 -2.99 1.40
N LEU A 24 -13.55 -4.09 2.09
CA LEU A 24 -13.90 -5.44 1.62
C LEU A 24 -15.03 -6.11 2.44
N GLY A 25 -15.54 -5.46 3.48
CA GLY A 25 -16.55 -6.03 4.37
C GLY A 25 -17.95 -6.24 3.76
N HIS A 26 -18.23 -5.68 2.58
CA HIS A 26 -19.52 -5.82 1.91
C HIS A 26 -19.50 -7.05 0.98
N GLN A 27 -20.06 -8.17 1.45
CA GLN A 27 -20.01 -9.44 0.72
C GLN A 27 -21.00 -9.54 -0.45
N SER A 28 -21.99 -8.64 -0.52
CA SER A 28 -23.06 -8.68 -1.52
C SER A 28 -22.71 -8.05 -2.87
N ALA A 29 -21.55 -7.38 -2.98
CA ALA A 29 -21.09 -6.75 -4.21
C ALA A 29 -19.56 -6.90 -4.36
N PRO A 30 -19.03 -6.85 -5.59
CA PRO A 30 -17.59 -6.73 -5.79
C PRO A 30 -17.05 -5.53 -5.00
N SER A 31 -15.97 -5.75 -4.26
CA SER A 31 -15.31 -4.71 -3.49
C SER A 31 -13.85 -4.57 -3.91
N GLU A 32 -13.34 -3.34 -3.81
CA GLU A 32 -11.98 -2.99 -4.19
C GLU A 32 -11.33 -2.16 -3.09
N GLY A 33 -10.05 -2.39 -2.84
CA GLY A 33 -9.25 -1.59 -1.93
C GLY A 33 -7.82 -1.46 -2.45
N VAL A 34 -7.07 -0.51 -1.88
CA VAL A 34 -5.68 -0.26 -2.28
C VAL A 34 -4.81 -0.17 -1.04
N LEU A 35 -3.77 -1.01 -1.01
CA LEU A 35 -2.69 -0.94 -0.05
C LEU A 35 -1.52 -0.17 -0.67
N LEU A 36 -1.12 0.91 -0.03
CA LEU A 36 0.04 1.71 -0.38
C LEU A 36 1.22 1.28 0.49
N VAL A 37 2.35 0.96 -0.13
CA VAL A 37 3.63 0.71 0.54
C VAL A 37 4.65 1.71 0.02
N GLN A 38 5.32 2.42 0.90
CA GLN A 38 6.29 3.46 0.54
C GLN A 38 7.62 3.18 1.22
N PHE A 39 8.71 3.18 0.46
CA PHE A 39 10.06 3.14 1.00
C PHE A 39 10.63 4.55 1.02
N LEU A 40 11.19 4.94 2.16
CA LEU A 40 11.60 6.30 2.49
C LEU A 40 13.12 6.42 2.52
N ASP A 41 13.64 7.60 2.19
CA ASP A 41 15.07 7.90 2.31
C ASP A 41 15.34 8.62 3.63
N GLU A 42 16.04 7.94 4.55
CA GLU A 42 16.42 8.51 5.85
C GLU A 42 17.39 9.70 5.72
N ASN A 43 18.21 9.73 4.67
CA ASN A 43 19.20 10.79 4.44
C ASN A 43 18.53 12.10 4.03
N GLN A 44 17.48 12.03 3.20
CA GLN A 44 16.66 13.19 2.84
C GLN A 44 15.95 13.78 4.07
N ALA A 45 15.46 12.93 4.97
CA ALA A 45 14.82 13.35 6.21
C ALA A 45 15.80 14.05 7.16
N LYS A 46 17.06 13.59 7.23
CA LYS A 46 18.13 14.19 8.05
C LYS A 46 18.70 15.48 7.43
N ALA A 47 18.81 15.55 6.11
CA ALA A 47 19.31 16.72 5.38
C ALA A 47 18.36 17.93 5.51
N LYS A 48 17.04 17.72 5.39
CA LYS A 48 16.04 18.79 5.55
C LYS A 48 15.97 19.36 6.97
N LYS A 49 16.32 18.57 8.00
CA LYS A 49 16.41 19.04 9.39
C LYS A 49 17.59 19.98 9.67
N LYS A 50 18.57 20.08 8.76
CA LYS A 50 19.81 20.86 8.97
C LYS A 50 19.87 22.19 8.20
N SER A 51 18.86 22.55 7.41
CA SER A 51 18.87 23.79 6.63
C SER A 51 17.82 24.79 7.12
N GLY A 52 18.19 25.59 8.11
CA GLY A 52 17.42 26.76 8.56
C GLY A 52 18.34 27.76 9.27
N TRP A 53 19.04 28.61 8.52
CA TRP A 53 19.81 29.74 9.07
C TRP A 53 18.90 30.88 9.59
N PHE A 54 17.59 30.83 9.36
CA PHE A 54 16.62 31.76 9.95
C PHE A 54 15.44 30.98 10.54
N GLY A 55 15.57 30.56 11.79
CA GLY A 55 14.56 30.53 12.88
C GLY A 55 13.08 30.19 12.63
N GLN A 56 12.68 29.74 11.45
CA GLN A 56 11.31 29.36 11.15
C GLN A 56 11.23 27.84 11.23
N ILE A 57 10.93 27.36 12.43
CA ILE A 57 10.39 26.02 12.62
C ILE A 57 9.01 26.06 11.96
N THR A 58 8.94 25.81 10.65
CA THR A 58 7.72 25.23 10.09
C THR A 58 7.56 23.91 10.80
N ASP A 59 6.40 23.65 11.40
CA ASP A 59 6.05 22.34 11.96
C ASP A 59 6.23 21.28 10.87
N GLY A 60 7.44 20.75 10.78
CA GLY A 60 7.94 19.89 9.72
C GLY A 60 7.40 18.50 9.97
N ARG A 61 6.12 18.33 9.63
CA ARG A 61 5.43 17.05 9.60
C ARG A 61 6.15 16.12 8.62
N ASN A 62 7.17 15.40 9.10
CA ASN A 62 7.65 14.12 8.54
C ASN A 62 7.69 14.01 6.99
N ASP A 63 8.28 14.99 6.30
CA ASP A 63 8.46 14.96 4.83
C ASP A 63 9.64 14.08 4.40
N SER A 64 9.68 12.85 4.89
CA SER A 64 10.51 11.80 4.27
C SER A 64 9.91 11.51 2.91
N VAL A 65 10.60 11.93 1.85
CA VAL A 65 10.15 11.69 0.47
C VAL A 65 10.34 10.20 0.16
N PRO A 66 9.30 9.51 -0.32
CA PRO A 66 9.47 8.13 -0.74
C PRO A 66 10.36 8.07 -1.98
N TRP A 67 11.40 7.24 -1.95
CA TRP A 67 12.19 6.94 -3.15
C TRP A 67 11.53 5.84 -3.99
N GLU A 68 10.62 5.07 -3.39
CA GLU A 68 9.81 4.08 -4.09
C GLU A 68 8.41 3.97 -3.47
N THR A 69 7.39 3.73 -4.30
CA THR A 69 6.00 3.60 -3.89
C THR A 69 5.32 2.49 -4.67
N TRP A 70 4.73 1.54 -3.95
CA TRP A 70 3.94 0.44 -4.47
C TRP A 70 2.48 0.65 -4.13
N ARG A 71 1.61 0.53 -5.14
CA ARG A 71 0.15 0.53 -4.99
C ARG A 71 -0.37 -0.86 -5.34
N ILE A 72 -0.83 -1.58 -4.33
CA ILE A 72 -1.36 -2.95 -4.48
C ILE A 72 -2.88 -2.85 -4.51
N PHE A 73 -3.45 -3.12 -5.68
CA PHE A 73 -4.89 -3.14 -5.89
C PHE A 73 -5.44 -4.51 -5.50
N VAL A 74 -6.38 -4.53 -4.55
CA VAL A 74 -7.02 -5.75 -4.07
C VAL A 74 -8.48 -5.72 -4.48
N GLN A 75 -8.92 -6.77 -5.16
CA GLN A 75 -10.32 -6.95 -5.54
C GLN A 75 -10.87 -8.22 -4.89
N CYS A 76 -11.99 -8.10 -4.20
CA CYS A 76 -12.72 -9.22 -3.64
C CYS A 76 -13.90 -9.58 -4.53
N ALA A 77 -13.95 -10.85 -4.93
CA ALA A 77 -15.12 -11.39 -5.61
C ALA A 77 -16.30 -11.46 -4.62
N PRO A 78 -17.53 -11.14 -5.06
CA PRO A 78 -18.71 -11.30 -4.22
C PRO A 78 -18.90 -12.79 -3.91
N LEU A 79 -18.96 -13.12 -2.63
CA LEU A 79 -19.41 -14.44 -2.21
C LEU A 79 -20.94 -14.43 -2.27
N ALA A 80 -21.54 -15.44 -2.91
CA ALA A 80 -23.00 -15.59 -2.87
C ALA A 80 -23.48 -15.63 -1.41
N SER A 81 -24.69 -15.16 -1.16
CA SER A 81 -25.24 -14.96 0.20
C SER A 81 -25.10 -16.21 1.09
N PRO A 82 -25.14 -16.06 2.43
CA PRO A 82 -25.01 -17.17 3.39
C PRO A 82 -25.94 -18.36 3.10
N GLU A 83 -27.16 -18.12 2.59
CA GLU A 83 -28.07 -19.19 2.17
C GLU A 83 -27.59 -19.96 0.92
N HIS A 84 -26.81 -19.36 0.04
CA HIS A 84 -26.17 -20.03 -1.09
C HIS A 84 -24.90 -20.77 -0.68
N LEU A 85 -24.15 -20.31 0.34
CA LEU A 85 -22.89 -20.89 0.85
C LEU A 85 -22.98 -22.38 1.23
N ALA A 86 -24.15 -22.85 1.69
CA ALA A 86 -24.40 -24.27 1.98
C ALA A 86 -24.34 -25.17 0.73
N SER A 87 -24.45 -24.59 -0.48
CA SER A 87 -24.33 -25.28 -1.77
C SER A 87 -22.95 -25.09 -2.44
N LEU A 88 -22.00 -24.35 -1.84
CA LEU A 88 -20.79 -23.84 -2.52
C LEU A 88 -19.50 -24.65 -2.29
N THR A 89 -19.56 -25.94 -1.97
CA THR A 89 -18.34 -26.78 -1.93
C THR A 89 -17.57 -26.80 -3.25
N ASP A 90 -18.23 -26.51 -4.39
CA ASP A 90 -17.57 -26.34 -5.68
C ASP A 90 -17.32 -24.88 -6.13
N ASN A 91 -18.14 -23.91 -5.72
CA ASN A 91 -17.98 -22.51 -6.16
C ASN A 91 -16.81 -21.79 -5.49
N THR A 92 -16.40 -22.20 -4.28
CA THR A 92 -15.17 -21.68 -3.66
C THR A 92 -13.94 -22.00 -4.51
N LYS A 93 -13.84 -23.20 -5.10
CA LYS A 93 -12.74 -23.56 -6.02
C LYS A 93 -12.70 -22.68 -7.28
N ALA A 94 -13.86 -22.23 -7.75
CA ALA A 94 -13.97 -21.38 -8.94
C ALA A 94 -13.31 -20.01 -8.76
N PHE A 95 -13.29 -19.45 -7.53
CA PHE A 95 -12.62 -18.18 -7.22
C PHE A 95 -11.19 -18.36 -6.73
N LEU A 96 -10.87 -19.50 -6.11
CA LEU A 96 -9.52 -19.79 -5.62
C LEU A 96 -8.49 -19.89 -6.75
N ARG A 97 -8.83 -20.55 -7.86
CA ARG A 97 -7.87 -20.71 -8.98
C ARG A 97 -7.49 -19.37 -9.64
N PRO A 98 -8.44 -18.48 -10.00
CA PRO A 98 -8.10 -17.14 -10.48
C PRO A 98 -7.37 -16.29 -9.44
N SER A 99 -7.73 -16.41 -8.16
CA SER A 99 -7.05 -15.68 -7.06
C SER A 99 -5.58 -16.10 -6.94
N LEU A 100 -5.30 -17.41 -6.96
CA LEU A 100 -3.94 -17.93 -6.93
C LEU A 100 -3.13 -17.50 -8.16
N ALA A 101 -3.71 -17.61 -9.36
CA ALA A 101 -3.04 -17.18 -10.59
C ALA A 101 -2.73 -15.67 -10.58
N SER A 102 -3.66 -14.85 -10.07
CA SER A 102 -3.46 -13.41 -9.89
C SER A 102 -2.31 -13.11 -8.92
N PHE A 103 -2.24 -13.86 -7.81
CA PHE A 103 -1.16 -13.75 -6.84
C PHE A 103 0.20 -14.12 -7.43
N GLU A 104 0.30 -15.25 -8.13
CA GLU A 104 1.53 -15.71 -8.80
C GLU A 104 2.01 -14.67 -9.83
N GLN A 105 1.10 -14.17 -10.67
CA GLN A 105 1.40 -13.13 -11.66
C GLN A 105 1.88 -11.84 -10.98
N CYS A 106 1.27 -11.43 -9.87
CA CYS A 106 1.68 -10.24 -9.12
C CYS A 106 3.11 -10.39 -8.57
N LEU A 107 3.46 -11.56 -8.00
CA LEU A 107 4.81 -11.84 -7.51
C LEU A 107 5.86 -11.81 -8.63
N GLU A 108 5.54 -12.38 -9.79
CA GLU A 108 6.40 -12.34 -10.97
C GLU A 108 6.62 -10.90 -11.43
N GLN A 109 5.55 -10.09 -11.48
CA GLN A 109 5.63 -8.67 -11.84
C GLN A 109 6.51 -7.88 -10.87
N ILE A 110 6.35 -8.06 -9.56
CA ILE A 110 7.17 -7.40 -8.55
C ILE A 110 8.64 -7.77 -8.74
N THR A 111 8.95 -9.06 -8.84
CA THR A 111 10.34 -9.53 -8.95
C THR A 111 11.00 -9.06 -10.25
N SER A 112 10.28 -9.14 -11.37
CA SER A 112 10.74 -8.66 -12.66
C SER A 112 10.93 -7.14 -12.69
N TYR A 113 10.05 -6.39 -12.02
CA TYR A 113 10.16 -4.93 -11.95
C TYR A 113 11.38 -4.51 -11.12
N VAL A 114 11.55 -5.09 -9.92
CA VAL A 114 12.68 -4.79 -9.03
C VAL A 114 14.01 -5.11 -9.70
N ASP A 115 14.16 -6.25 -10.37
CA ASP A 115 15.43 -6.58 -11.04
C ASP A 115 15.75 -5.64 -12.21
N ARG A 116 14.73 -5.24 -12.98
CA ARG A 116 14.89 -4.30 -14.11
C ARG A 116 15.21 -2.87 -13.68
N HIS A 117 14.75 -2.45 -12.51
CA HIS A 117 14.86 -1.07 -12.03
C HIS A 117 15.77 -0.92 -10.80
N LYS A 118 16.66 -1.86 -10.51
CA LYS A 118 17.50 -1.82 -9.29
C LYS A 118 18.44 -0.61 -9.17
N ASP A 119 18.70 0.11 -10.26
CA ASP A 119 19.62 1.25 -10.28
C ASP A 119 19.16 2.45 -9.43
N HIS A 120 17.87 2.56 -9.12
CA HIS A 120 17.35 3.65 -8.26
C HIS A 120 17.40 3.34 -6.77
N ILE A 121 17.76 2.11 -6.38
CA ILE A 121 17.75 1.68 -4.98
C ILE A 121 18.87 2.42 -4.21
N PRO A 122 18.56 3.14 -3.13
CA PRO A 122 19.57 3.84 -2.35
C PRO A 122 20.59 2.87 -1.74
N PRO A 123 21.84 3.30 -1.56
CA PRO A 123 22.85 2.42 -0.97
C PRO A 123 22.53 2.08 0.49
N ILE A 124 22.77 0.81 0.86
CA ILE A 124 22.47 0.29 2.20
C ILE A 124 23.50 0.83 3.21
N MET A 125 23.02 1.61 4.18
CA MET A 125 23.86 2.28 5.19
C MET A 125 23.81 1.61 6.58
N THR A 126 23.08 0.51 6.72
CA THR A 126 22.83 -0.18 8.00
C THR A 126 22.98 -1.70 7.85
N LEU A 127 23.20 -2.38 8.97
CA LEU A 127 23.21 -3.85 9.07
C LEU A 127 21.83 -4.41 9.49
N ASP A 128 20.82 -3.55 9.62
CA ASP A 128 19.44 -3.97 9.88
C ASP A 128 18.91 -4.86 8.74
N VAL A 129 18.11 -5.87 9.11
CA VAL A 129 17.42 -6.77 8.18
C VAL A 129 16.47 -5.99 7.26
N ALA A 130 15.86 -4.92 7.76
CA ALA A 130 15.04 -3.99 6.99
C ALA A 130 15.77 -2.64 6.86
N PRO A 131 16.68 -2.48 5.88
CA PRO A 131 17.58 -1.33 5.82
C PRO A 131 16.90 -0.02 5.39
N PHE A 132 15.72 -0.10 4.79
CA PHE A 132 14.97 1.05 4.30
C PHE A 132 13.74 1.30 5.17
N PRO A 133 13.60 2.50 5.76
CA PRO A 133 12.37 2.87 6.46
C PRO A 133 11.18 2.80 5.50
N TYR A 134 10.03 2.33 5.98
CA TYR A 134 8.84 2.19 5.16
C TYR A 134 7.58 2.69 5.87
N LYS A 135 6.53 2.92 5.08
CA LYS A 135 5.17 3.22 5.55
C LYS A 135 4.17 2.38 4.77
N MET A 136 3.16 1.84 5.46
CA MET A 136 2.02 1.17 4.85
C MET A 136 0.72 1.92 5.18
N GLU A 137 -0.18 2.04 4.20
CA GLU A 137 -1.45 2.75 4.34
C GLU A 137 -2.55 2.15 3.47
N VAL A 138 -3.78 2.10 4.00
CA VAL A 138 -4.99 1.71 3.25
C VAL A 138 -5.70 2.96 2.70
N LEU A 139 -5.64 3.14 1.38
CA LEU A 139 -6.20 4.33 0.71
C LEU A 139 -7.73 4.33 0.71
N ALA A 140 -8.33 5.49 0.96
CA ALA A 140 -9.78 5.64 1.08
C ALA A 140 -10.56 5.54 -0.24
N ASN A 141 -9.92 5.84 -1.38
CA ASN A 141 -10.56 5.77 -2.70
C ASN A 141 -9.77 4.85 -3.64
N ALA A 142 -10.30 3.66 -3.91
CA ALA A 142 -9.67 2.71 -4.82
C ALA A 142 -9.73 3.20 -6.29
N GLN A 143 -10.76 3.94 -6.67
CA GLN A 143 -10.96 4.46 -8.02
C GLN A 143 -10.04 5.66 -8.33
N GLY A 144 -9.90 6.61 -7.39
CA GLY A 144 -8.97 7.74 -7.52
C GLY A 144 -7.50 7.33 -7.44
N ALA A 145 -7.20 6.26 -6.69
CA ALA A 145 -5.84 5.73 -6.58
C ALA A 145 -5.33 5.07 -7.88
N ARG A 146 -6.23 4.60 -8.77
CA ARG A 146 -5.87 4.00 -10.08
C ARG A 146 -5.44 5.06 -11.09
N THR A 147 -6.01 6.26 -11.04
CA THR A 147 -5.73 7.35 -12.00
C THR A 147 -4.55 8.21 -11.58
N GLY A 148 -4.07 8.09 -10.33
CA GLY A 148 -2.97 8.91 -9.83
C GLY A 148 -3.31 10.39 -9.70
N GLU A 149 -4.60 10.75 -9.77
CA GLU A 149 -5.05 12.11 -9.54
C GLU A 149 -5.02 12.36 -8.03
N ASP A 150 -4.06 13.17 -7.61
CA ASP A 150 -3.96 13.68 -6.25
C ASP A 150 -5.24 14.47 -5.91
N GLU A 151 -6.20 13.80 -5.27
CA GLU A 151 -7.44 14.40 -4.75
C GLU A 151 -7.18 15.65 -3.90
N SER A 152 -5.97 15.75 -3.32
CA SER A 152 -5.48 16.91 -2.59
C SER A 152 -5.48 18.19 -3.43
N TRP A 153 -5.08 18.12 -4.70
CA TRP A 153 -5.09 19.28 -5.61
C TRP A 153 -6.51 19.65 -6.04
N SER A 154 -7.34 18.67 -6.39
CA SER A 154 -8.73 18.89 -6.78
C SER A 154 -9.55 19.50 -5.63
N HIS A 155 -9.33 19.05 -4.39
CA HIS A 155 -9.99 19.58 -3.21
C HIS A 155 -9.50 21.00 -2.85
N TYR A 156 -8.21 21.26 -3.00
CA TYR A 156 -7.64 22.59 -2.80
C TYR A 156 -8.17 23.60 -3.83
N ILE A 157 -8.23 23.23 -5.11
CA ILE A 157 -8.79 24.09 -6.17
C ILE A 157 -10.26 24.38 -5.90
N LYS A 158 -11.04 23.38 -5.51
CA LYS A 158 -12.45 23.55 -5.21
C LYS A 158 -12.68 24.52 -4.04
N LYS A 159 -11.85 24.44 -3.00
CA LYS A 159 -11.86 25.38 -1.86
C LYS A 159 -11.46 26.82 -2.23
N MET A 160 -10.73 27.00 -3.33
CA MET A 160 -10.34 28.33 -3.83
C MET A 160 -11.38 28.95 -4.76
N MET A 161 -12.40 28.18 -5.17
CA MET A 161 -13.45 28.61 -6.09
C MET A 161 -14.80 28.89 -5.40
N ASP A 162 -14.94 28.54 -4.12
CA ASP A 162 -16.04 28.93 -3.23
C ASP A 162 -15.64 30.14 -2.36
#